data_AF-A0AAV9NXV6-F1
#
_entry.id   AF-A0AAV9NXV6-F1
#
_cell.length_a   1.000
_cell.length_b   1.000
_cell.length_c   1.000
_cell.angle_alpha   90.00
_cell.angle_beta   90.00
_cell.angle_gamma   90.00
#
_symmetry.space_group_name_H-M   'P 1'
#
loop_
_entity.id
_entity.type
_entity.pdbx_description
1 polymer ?
#
loop_
_entity_poly.entity_id
_entity_poly.type
_entity_poly.pdbx_seq_one_letter_code
_entity_poly.pdbx_strand_id
1 'polypeptide(L)'
;MAPSLFSSLLRPSTLPNDTASFICQACRRNASSFRRTRKALRVKPDPSFAPSKTEPTDHIIFNPPSSAPNVYHTPSKFLPASDPRRKLHTLAPSSTTTPPSTPSTSSPNEASASASRLRSIRPQYEKKYHLGREQIDEIRRLREEDPRQWTRVRLAEKFECSQFFVSLCCSAPAVKKEQDRQLEAIKRRWGRRKTEAREERKARKALWGRDA
;
A
#
# COMPACT_ATOMS: atom_id res chain seq x y z
N MET A 1 53.56 33.08 -31.43
CA MET A 1 54.55 33.61 -30.49
C MET A 1 53.86 34.63 -29.60
N ALA A 2 54.10 34.52 -28.30
CA ALA A 2 53.52 35.27 -27.17
C ALA A 2 53.98 36.76 -27.16
N PRO A 3 53.75 37.54 -26.08
CA PRO A 3 52.51 37.88 -25.38
C PRO A 3 52.38 39.42 -25.18
N SER A 4 51.20 39.93 -24.83
CA SER A 4 51.07 41.25 -24.20
C SER A 4 50.43 41.13 -22.83
N LEU A 5 51.28 41.38 -21.83
CA LEU A 5 50.99 41.41 -20.41
C LEU A 5 50.27 42.72 -20.09
N PHE A 6 49.09 42.65 -19.49
CA PHE A 6 48.54 43.78 -18.73
C PHE A 6 48.33 43.38 -17.27
N SER A 7 49.13 44.05 -16.46
CA SER A 7 49.20 44.10 -15.00
C SER A 7 47.82 44.24 -14.34
N SER A 8 47.45 43.28 -13.48
CA SER A 8 46.42 43.49 -12.48
C SER A 8 47.03 44.26 -11.32
N LEU A 9 46.68 45.54 -11.17
CA LEU A 9 47.04 46.34 -10.02
C LEU A 9 46.43 45.70 -8.75
N LEU A 10 47.30 45.19 -7.87
CA LEU A 10 46.93 44.81 -6.51
C LEU A 10 46.52 46.08 -5.76
N ARG A 11 45.26 46.16 -5.35
CA ARG A 11 44.79 47.18 -4.43
C ARG A 11 45.33 46.86 -3.04
N PRO A 12 46.09 47.76 -2.37
CA PRO A 12 46.57 47.52 -1.03
C PRO A 12 45.39 47.49 -0.05
N SER A 13 45.28 46.40 0.70
CA SER A 13 44.32 46.30 1.80
C SER A 13 44.81 47.21 2.93
N THR A 14 44.13 48.34 3.12
CA THR A 14 44.22 49.09 4.37
C THR A 14 43.46 48.30 5.43
N LEU A 15 44.18 47.56 6.27
CA LEU A 15 43.66 47.04 7.53
C LEU A 15 43.56 48.22 8.51
N PRO A 16 42.37 48.57 9.04
CA PRO A 16 42.32 49.28 10.30
C PRO A 16 42.65 48.27 11.41
N ASN A 17 43.74 48.56 12.09
CA ASN A 17 44.17 47.90 13.32
C ASN A 17 43.23 48.38 14.44
N ASP A 18 42.06 47.77 14.56
CA ASP A 18 41.10 48.07 15.62
C ASP A 18 41.00 46.89 16.58
N THR A 19 41.61 47.07 17.75
CA THR A 19 41.68 46.10 18.84
C THR A 19 40.38 46.06 19.63
N ALA A 20 39.26 45.77 18.96
CA ALA A 20 37.95 45.68 19.63
C ALA A 20 36.94 44.75 18.94
N SER A 21 37.39 43.69 18.28
CA SER A 21 36.47 42.62 17.88
C SER A 21 37.10 41.24 18.03
N PHE A 22 37.16 40.77 19.27
CA PHE A 22 37.12 39.33 19.55
C PHE A 22 35.79 38.78 19.00
N ILE A 23 35.73 38.52 17.69
CA ILE A 23 34.66 37.73 17.12
C ILE A 23 34.94 36.32 17.61
N CYS A 24 34.32 35.95 18.74
CA CYS A 24 34.42 34.61 19.29
C CYS A 24 33.98 33.60 18.21
N GLN A 25 34.95 32.98 17.54
CA GLN A 25 34.69 31.93 16.56
C GLN A 25 34.08 30.68 17.21
N ALA A 26 34.16 30.57 18.55
CA ALA A 26 33.46 29.56 19.35
C ALA A 26 31.99 29.91 19.63
N CYS A 27 31.53 31.14 19.38
CA CYS A 27 30.11 31.50 19.34
C CYS A 27 29.45 31.18 17.98
N ARG A 28 29.98 30.18 17.24
CA ARG A 28 29.23 29.57 16.14
C ARG A 28 28.02 28.88 16.75
N ARG A 29 26.88 29.57 16.73
CA ARG A 29 25.58 29.04 17.17
C ARG A 29 25.23 27.82 16.32
N ASN A 30 25.51 26.65 16.87
CA ASN A 30 25.07 25.36 16.37
C ASN A 30 23.54 25.36 16.35
N ALA A 31 22.94 25.43 15.15
CA ALA A 31 21.54 25.09 14.81
C ALA A 31 20.39 25.39 15.81
N SER A 32 20.52 26.32 16.77
CA SER A 32 19.62 26.38 17.93
C SER A 32 18.44 27.34 17.80
N SER A 33 18.32 28.09 16.70
CA SER A 33 17.17 28.98 16.53
C SER A 33 16.04 28.28 15.78
N PHE A 34 14.84 28.36 16.35
CA PHE A 34 13.59 27.89 15.75
C PHE A 34 13.45 28.27 14.26
N ARG A 35 13.87 29.50 13.90
CA ARG A 35 13.84 29.99 12.51
C ARG A 35 14.72 29.18 11.56
N ARG A 36 15.91 28.75 11.99
CA ARG A 36 16.82 27.93 11.16
C ARG A 36 16.25 26.53 10.98
N THR A 37 15.74 25.92 12.05
CA THR A 37 15.09 24.60 12.02
C THR A 37 13.84 24.63 11.12
N ARG A 38 12.98 25.64 11.26
CA ARG A 38 11.79 25.82 10.39
C ARG A 38 12.16 25.99 8.92
N LYS A 39 13.24 26.73 8.61
CA LYS A 39 13.72 26.89 7.24
C LYS A 39 14.28 25.58 6.68
N ALA A 40 15.01 24.81 7.49
CA ALA A 40 15.58 23.53 7.11
C ALA A 40 14.50 22.46 6.84
N LEU A 41 13.43 22.45 7.64
CA LEU A 41 12.31 21.51 7.52
C LEU A 41 11.18 22.01 6.60
N ARG A 42 11.40 23.09 5.83
CA ARG A 42 10.34 23.68 4.98
C ARG A 42 10.05 22.77 3.78
N VAL A 43 8.87 22.17 3.76
CA VAL A 43 8.31 21.50 2.59
C VAL A 43 7.58 22.53 1.71
N LYS A 44 7.77 22.45 0.39
CA LYS A 44 7.06 23.31 -0.58
C LYS A 44 5.63 22.78 -0.79
N PRO A 45 4.64 23.66 -1.01
CA PRO A 45 3.30 23.22 -1.39
C PRO A 45 3.33 22.58 -2.79
N ASP A 46 2.26 21.86 -3.12
CA ASP A 46 2.06 21.29 -4.45
C ASP A 46 1.97 22.41 -5.52
N PRO A 47 2.53 22.22 -6.73
CA PRO A 47 2.51 23.22 -7.79
C PRO A 47 1.11 23.69 -8.20
N SER A 48 0.06 22.90 -7.99
CA SER A 48 -1.33 23.31 -8.22
C SER A 48 -1.77 24.52 -7.39
N PHE A 49 -1.10 24.79 -6.26
CA PHE A 49 -1.34 25.97 -5.41
C PHE A 49 -0.39 27.13 -5.72
N ALA A 50 0.51 27.00 -6.70
CA ALA A 50 1.31 28.12 -7.14
C ALA A 50 0.41 29.16 -7.83
N PRO A 51 0.69 30.46 -7.71
CA PRO A 51 -0.11 31.49 -8.35
C PRO A 51 -0.15 31.24 -9.87
N SER A 52 -1.37 31.22 -10.42
CA SER A 52 -1.57 31.08 -11.86
C SER A 52 -0.92 32.25 -12.58
N LYS A 53 -0.16 31.95 -13.64
CA LYS A 53 0.44 32.96 -14.51
C LYS A 53 -0.43 33.30 -15.71
N THR A 54 -1.44 32.46 -16.00
CA THR A 54 -2.21 32.49 -17.24
C THR A 54 -3.65 32.93 -17.04
N GLU A 55 -4.24 32.65 -15.87
CA GLU A 55 -5.65 32.94 -15.60
C GLU A 55 -5.79 34.27 -14.85
N PRO A 56 -6.47 35.28 -15.43
CA PRO A 56 -6.63 36.60 -14.81
C PRO A 56 -7.80 36.67 -13.80
N THR A 57 -8.64 35.63 -13.72
CA THR A 57 -9.87 35.60 -12.91
C THR A 57 -9.93 34.37 -12.00
N ASP A 58 -10.73 34.48 -10.94
CA ASP A 58 -10.97 33.39 -10.00
C ASP A 58 -11.65 32.20 -10.68
N HIS A 59 -11.12 31.00 -10.46
CA HIS A 59 -11.63 29.75 -11.03
C HIS A 59 -11.44 28.56 -10.08
N ILE A 60 -12.23 27.51 -10.27
CA ILE A 60 -12.15 26.27 -9.47
C ILE A 60 -11.21 25.29 -10.16
N ILE A 61 -10.17 24.84 -9.45
CA ILE A 61 -9.20 23.85 -9.93
C ILE A 61 -9.58 22.46 -9.40
N PHE A 62 -9.60 21.45 -10.28
CA PHE A 62 -9.71 20.06 -9.87
C PHE A 62 -8.34 19.50 -9.50
N ASN A 63 -8.10 19.26 -8.21
CA ASN A 63 -6.82 18.77 -7.68
C ASN A 63 -7.01 17.46 -6.89
N PRO A 64 -7.11 16.30 -7.56
CA PRO A 64 -7.26 15.02 -6.88
C PRO A 64 -5.96 14.71 -6.10
N PRO A 65 -6.02 14.52 -4.77
CA PRO A 65 -4.82 14.29 -3.97
C PRO A 65 -4.25 12.90 -4.21
N SER A 66 -2.91 12.79 -4.19
CA SER A 66 -2.16 11.52 -4.25
C SER A 66 -2.17 10.77 -2.92
N SER A 67 -3.33 10.64 -2.28
CA SER A 67 -3.53 9.98 -0.99
C SER A 67 -4.62 8.92 -1.08
N ALA A 68 -4.63 7.95 -0.15
CA ALA A 68 -5.71 6.99 -0.07
C ALA A 68 -7.04 7.69 0.24
N PRO A 69 -8.16 7.28 -0.39
CA PRO A 69 -9.46 7.85 -0.09
C PRO A 69 -9.93 7.44 1.31
N ASN A 70 -10.62 8.36 1.98
CA ASN A 70 -11.36 8.08 3.21
C ASN A 70 -12.61 7.20 2.93
N VAL A 71 -13.09 6.47 3.94
CA VAL A 71 -14.29 5.62 3.90
C VAL A 71 -15.55 6.40 3.48
N TYR A 72 -15.63 7.69 3.82
CA TYR A 72 -16.76 8.55 3.42
C TYR A 72 -16.78 8.89 1.93
N HIS A 73 -15.69 8.68 1.18
CA HIS A 73 -15.70 8.73 -0.28
C HIS A 73 -16.30 7.45 -0.84
N THR A 74 -17.62 7.34 -0.68
CA THR A 74 -18.40 6.17 -1.05
C THR A 74 -18.42 5.98 -2.58
N PRO A 75 -17.96 4.82 -3.10
CA PRO A 75 -18.04 4.55 -4.53
C PRO A 75 -19.50 4.42 -4.98
N SER A 76 -19.77 4.73 -6.24
CA SER A 76 -21.13 4.75 -6.82
C SER A 76 -21.93 3.47 -6.62
N LYS A 77 -21.26 2.31 -6.53
CA LYS A 77 -21.89 1.00 -6.25
C LYS A 77 -22.55 0.91 -4.88
N PHE A 78 -22.09 1.68 -3.89
CA PHE A 78 -22.66 1.70 -2.53
C PHE A 78 -23.66 2.84 -2.32
N LEU A 79 -23.82 3.76 -3.28
CA LEU A 79 -24.85 4.79 -3.22
C LEU A 79 -26.22 4.22 -3.60
N PRO A 80 -27.33 4.64 -2.97
CA PRO A 80 -28.68 4.34 -3.43
C PRO A 80 -28.91 4.82 -4.87
N ALA A 81 -29.83 4.17 -5.60
CA ALA A 81 -30.12 4.53 -6.99
C ALA A 81 -30.69 5.95 -7.15
N SER A 82 -31.39 6.46 -6.14
CA SER A 82 -31.96 7.81 -6.12
C SER A 82 -30.95 8.92 -5.80
N ASP A 83 -29.72 8.59 -5.37
CA ASP A 83 -28.74 9.59 -4.95
C ASP A 83 -28.19 10.36 -6.17
N PRO A 84 -28.37 11.70 -6.23
CA PRO A 84 -27.91 12.50 -7.37
C PRO A 84 -26.39 12.47 -7.55
N ARG A 85 -25.62 12.19 -6.49
CA ARG A 85 -24.15 12.09 -6.54
C ARG A 85 -23.66 10.99 -7.46
N ARG A 86 -24.49 9.98 -7.76
CA ARG A 86 -24.17 8.96 -8.77
C ARG A 86 -23.87 9.58 -10.15
N LYS A 87 -24.55 10.67 -10.52
CA LYS A 87 -24.32 11.38 -11.79
C LYS A 87 -22.95 12.05 -11.82
N LEU A 88 -22.50 12.61 -10.69
CA LEU A 88 -21.21 13.28 -10.57
C LEU A 88 -20.03 12.31 -10.78
N HIS A 89 -20.15 11.07 -10.30
CA HIS A 89 -19.13 10.04 -10.53
C HIS A 89 -18.98 9.63 -12.00
N THR A 90 -20.02 9.76 -12.81
CA THR A 90 -19.97 9.48 -14.25
C THR A 90 -19.39 10.65 -15.04
N LEU A 91 -19.63 11.88 -14.56
CA LEU A 91 -19.18 13.11 -15.22
C LEU A 91 -17.74 13.50 -14.87
N ALA A 92 -17.22 13.08 -13.72
CA ALA A 92 -15.84 13.35 -13.33
C ALA A 92 -14.89 12.61 -14.29
N PRO A 93 -14.12 13.32 -15.14
CA PRO A 93 -13.14 12.68 -15.98
C PRO A 93 -12.08 12.07 -15.05
N SER A 94 -11.75 10.80 -15.26
CA SER A 94 -10.54 10.18 -14.71
C SER A 94 -9.32 10.76 -15.42
N SER A 95 -9.16 12.08 -15.39
CA SER A 95 -8.04 12.78 -16.00
C SER A 95 -6.92 12.85 -14.96
N THR A 96 -6.09 11.81 -14.92
CA THR A 96 -4.67 11.97 -14.57
C THR A 96 -4.02 12.85 -15.65
N THR A 97 -4.35 14.14 -15.65
CA THR A 97 -3.65 15.16 -16.41
C THR A 97 -2.47 15.60 -15.57
N THR A 98 -1.33 14.94 -15.75
CA THR A 98 -0.03 15.57 -15.55
C THR A 98 0.01 16.88 -16.35
N PRO A 99 0.56 17.99 -15.80
CA PRO A 99 0.70 19.23 -16.56
C PRO A 99 1.61 19.02 -17.79
N PRO A 100 1.38 19.74 -18.91
CA PRO A 100 2.06 19.52 -20.17
C PRO A 100 3.43 20.22 -20.15
N SER A 101 4.50 19.46 -19.98
CA SER A 101 5.83 19.93 -20.33
C SER A 101 6.73 18.78 -20.78
N THR A 102 6.31 18.10 -21.85
CA THR A 102 7.18 17.38 -22.81
C THR A 102 6.32 16.86 -23.98
N PRO A 103 6.70 17.11 -25.24
CA PRO A 103 6.00 16.51 -26.38
C PRO A 103 6.48 15.06 -26.51
N SER A 104 5.67 14.13 -26.04
CA SER A 104 5.84 12.71 -26.34
C SER A 104 4.59 12.23 -27.02
N THR A 105 4.73 11.88 -28.28
CA THR A 105 3.72 11.24 -29.12
C THR A 105 3.32 9.90 -28.50
N SER A 106 2.31 9.91 -27.64
CA SER A 106 1.56 8.71 -27.29
C SER A 106 0.10 9.06 -26.99
N SER A 107 -0.78 8.35 -27.67
CA SER A 107 -2.22 8.55 -27.73
C SER A 107 -2.90 8.57 -26.34
N PRO A 108 -3.95 9.37 -26.12
CA PRO A 108 -4.57 9.58 -24.81
C PRO A 108 -5.59 8.48 -24.44
N ASN A 109 -5.24 7.20 -24.56
CA ASN A 109 -6.20 6.09 -24.35
C ASN A 109 -5.78 5.05 -23.30
N GLU A 110 -4.87 5.40 -22.37
CA GLU A 110 -4.24 4.42 -21.47
C GLU A 110 -4.33 4.74 -19.96
N ALA A 111 -5.08 5.77 -19.56
CA ALA A 111 -5.15 6.19 -18.14
C ALA A 111 -6.31 5.57 -17.34
N SER A 112 -7.22 4.82 -17.97
CA SER A 112 -8.11 3.93 -17.22
C SER A 112 -7.38 2.60 -17.05
N ALA A 113 -6.60 2.49 -15.97
CA ALA A 113 -6.14 1.21 -15.47
C ALA A 113 -7.39 0.41 -15.03
N SER A 114 -8.13 -0.13 -16.01
CA SER A 114 -9.18 -1.10 -15.79
C SER A 114 -8.61 -2.15 -14.84
N ALA A 115 -9.34 -2.47 -13.77
CA ALA A 115 -8.91 -3.46 -12.78
C ALA A 115 -8.42 -4.78 -13.42
N SER A 116 -8.83 -5.05 -14.67
CA SER A 116 -8.33 -6.11 -15.55
C SER A 116 -6.82 -6.10 -15.83
N ARG A 117 -6.11 -4.96 -15.70
CA ARG A 117 -4.66 -4.87 -15.94
C ARG A 117 -3.83 -5.24 -14.70
N LEU A 118 -4.43 -5.22 -13.52
CA LEU A 118 -3.74 -5.60 -12.28
C LEU A 118 -3.80 -7.11 -12.11
N ARG A 119 -2.66 -7.73 -11.79
CA ARG A 119 -2.61 -9.16 -11.48
C ARG A 119 -3.38 -9.41 -10.20
N SER A 120 -4.38 -10.29 -10.28
CA SER A 120 -5.11 -10.74 -9.09
C SER A 120 -4.15 -11.46 -8.14
N ILE A 121 -4.16 -11.08 -6.85
CA ILE A 121 -3.39 -11.75 -5.80
C ILE A 121 -3.89 -13.20 -5.60
N ARG A 122 -5.19 -13.43 -5.83
CA ARG A 122 -5.81 -14.75 -5.73
C ARG A 122 -6.07 -15.30 -7.14
N PRO A 123 -5.79 -16.60 -7.39
CA PRO A 123 -6.18 -17.21 -8.65
C PRO A 123 -7.70 -17.12 -8.83
N GLN A 124 -8.15 -16.89 -10.06
CA GLN A 124 -9.57 -16.96 -10.39
C GLN A 124 -10.03 -18.41 -10.24
N TYR A 125 -11.11 -18.61 -9.50
CA TYR A 125 -11.67 -19.94 -9.23
C TYR A 125 -13.17 -19.91 -9.54
N GLU A 126 -13.60 -20.80 -10.42
CA GLU A 126 -15.01 -21.01 -10.72
C GLU A 126 -15.62 -21.99 -9.73
N LYS A 127 -16.76 -21.59 -9.15
CA LYS A 127 -17.47 -22.43 -8.18
C LYS A 127 -18.24 -23.51 -8.94
N LYS A 128 -17.85 -24.78 -8.72
CA LYS A 128 -18.55 -25.94 -9.27
C LYS A 128 -19.57 -26.49 -8.27
N TYR A 129 -20.78 -26.77 -8.73
CA TYR A 129 -21.90 -27.30 -7.94
C TYR A 129 -22.44 -28.60 -8.55
N HIS A 130 -21.55 -29.51 -8.91
CA HIS A 130 -21.87 -30.76 -9.60
C HIS A 130 -22.22 -31.94 -8.67
N LEU A 131 -21.99 -31.80 -7.35
CA LEU A 131 -22.20 -32.89 -6.40
C LEU A 131 -23.65 -33.01 -5.95
N GLY A 132 -24.22 -34.21 -6.09
CA GLY A 132 -25.55 -34.57 -5.60
C GLY A 132 -25.56 -35.05 -4.15
N ARG A 133 -26.75 -35.34 -3.60
CA ARG A 133 -26.91 -35.84 -2.21
C ARG A 133 -26.21 -37.18 -1.98
N GLU A 134 -26.36 -38.11 -2.92
CA GLU A 134 -25.77 -39.46 -2.84
C GLU A 134 -24.24 -39.41 -2.73
N GLN A 135 -23.60 -38.55 -3.53
CA GLN A 135 -22.14 -38.37 -3.47
C GLN A 135 -21.69 -37.74 -2.15
N ILE A 136 -22.50 -36.84 -1.58
CA ILE A 136 -22.19 -36.24 -0.27
C ILE A 136 -22.30 -37.31 0.84
N ASP A 137 -23.30 -38.18 0.78
CA ASP A 137 -23.46 -39.27 1.75
C ASP A 137 -22.30 -40.28 1.63
N GLU A 138 -21.87 -40.58 0.41
CA GLU A 138 -20.67 -41.39 0.15
C GLU A 138 -19.39 -40.72 0.71
N ILE A 139 -19.24 -39.40 0.57
CA ILE A 139 -18.13 -38.66 1.19
C ILE A 139 -18.13 -38.83 2.72
N ARG A 140 -19.31 -38.76 3.37
CA ARG A 140 -19.41 -38.96 4.82
C ARG A 140 -19.05 -40.39 5.19
N ARG A 141 -19.63 -41.36 4.49
CA ARG A 141 -19.37 -42.79 4.70
C ARG A 141 -17.89 -43.12 4.62
N LEU A 142 -17.21 -42.76 3.53
CA LEU A 142 -15.78 -43.04 3.35
C LEU A 142 -14.91 -42.38 4.43
N ARG A 143 -15.30 -41.20 4.91
CA ARG A 143 -14.58 -40.49 5.98
C ARG A 143 -14.77 -41.15 7.34
N GLU A 144 -15.96 -41.70 7.60
CA GLU A 144 -16.28 -42.43 8.83
C GLU A 144 -15.59 -43.79 8.87
N GLU A 145 -15.54 -44.49 7.74
CA GLU A 145 -14.85 -45.78 7.60
C GLU A 145 -13.36 -45.67 7.93
N ASP A 146 -12.61 -44.86 7.17
CA ASP A 146 -11.15 -44.74 7.37
C ASP A 146 -10.64 -43.30 7.17
N PRO A 147 -10.64 -42.46 8.22
CA PRO A 147 -10.26 -41.05 8.10
C PRO A 147 -8.77 -40.82 7.80
N ARG A 148 -7.91 -41.85 7.99
CA ARG A 148 -6.48 -41.82 7.65
C ARG A 148 -6.24 -42.11 6.17
N GLN A 149 -7.00 -43.03 5.58
CA GLN A 149 -6.90 -43.38 4.17
C GLN A 149 -7.66 -42.36 3.30
N TRP A 150 -8.89 -42.04 3.67
CA TRP A 150 -9.77 -41.10 2.99
C TRP A 150 -9.59 -39.69 3.52
N THR A 151 -8.40 -39.12 3.30
CA THR A 151 -8.08 -37.75 3.71
C THR A 151 -8.92 -36.73 2.93
N ARG A 152 -9.01 -35.50 3.46
CA ARG A 152 -9.71 -34.39 2.77
C ARG A 152 -9.17 -34.13 1.36
N VAL A 153 -7.86 -34.33 1.16
CA VAL A 153 -7.20 -34.16 -0.13
C VAL A 153 -7.67 -35.23 -1.10
N ARG A 154 -7.64 -36.51 -0.70
CA ARG A 154 -8.07 -37.62 -1.54
C ARG A 154 -9.56 -37.59 -1.89
N LEU A 155 -10.42 -37.20 -0.94
CA LEU A 155 -11.84 -37.04 -1.21
C LEU A 155 -12.11 -35.87 -2.16
N ALA A 156 -11.37 -34.76 -2.01
CA ALA A 156 -11.46 -33.63 -2.92
C ALA A 156 -11.03 -34.01 -4.35
N GLU A 157 -10.00 -34.83 -4.50
CA GLU A 157 -9.56 -35.36 -5.80
C GLU A 157 -10.59 -36.34 -6.39
N LYS A 158 -11.08 -37.31 -5.60
CA LYS A 158 -12.05 -38.32 -6.04
C LYS A 158 -13.37 -37.72 -6.54
N PHE A 159 -13.86 -36.69 -5.87
CA PHE A 159 -15.14 -36.03 -6.19
C PHE A 159 -14.97 -34.69 -6.92
N GLU A 160 -13.74 -34.37 -7.35
CA GLU A 160 -13.37 -33.11 -8.03
C GLU A 160 -13.95 -31.85 -7.36
N CYS A 161 -13.88 -31.80 -6.03
CA CYS A 161 -14.45 -30.71 -5.22
C CYS A 161 -13.40 -30.03 -4.35
N SER A 162 -13.76 -28.91 -3.72
CA SER A 162 -12.83 -28.18 -2.85
C SER A 162 -12.56 -28.96 -1.56
N GLN A 163 -11.30 -29.01 -1.10
CA GLN A 163 -10.95 -29.55 0.22
C GLN A 163 -11.68 -28.85 1.36
N PHE A 164 -12.08 -27.59 1.16
CA PHE A 164 -12.91 -26.85 2.11
C PHE A 164 -14.34 -27.39 2.14
N PHE A 165 -14.92 -27.72 0.97
CA PHE A 165 -16.25 -28.32 0.88
C PHE A 165 -16.31 -29.68 1.59
N VAL A 166 -15.30 -30.54 1.40
CA VAL A 166 -15.22 -31.82 2.14
C VAL A 166 -15.21 -31.60 3.65
N SER A 167 -14.54 -30.55 4.13
CA SER A 167 -14.50 -30.20 5.56
C SER A 167 -15.83 -29.72 6.11
N LEU A 168 -16.72 -29.21 5.25
CA LEU A 168 -18.07 -28.80 5.61
C LEU A 168 -19.00 -30.03 5.70
N CYS A 169 -18.84 -30.99 4.79
CA CYS A 169 -19.67 -32.18 4.74
C CYS A 169 -19.40 -33.17 5.88
N CYS A 170 -18.13 -33.34 6.26
CA CYS A 170 -17.72 -34.34 7.25
C CYS A 170 -16.53 -33.88 8.10
N SER A 171 -16.45 -34.37 9.34
CA SER A 171 -15.35 -34.11 10.26
C SER A 171 -14.76 -35.42 10.77
N ALA A 172 -13.47 -35.41 11.14
CA ALA A 172 -12.79 -36.56 11.72
C ALA A 172 -12.12 -36.15 13.05
N PRO A 173 -12.87 -36.15 14.16
CA PRO A 173 -12.39 -35.56 15.42
C PRO A 173 -11.22 -36.32 16.04
N ALA A 174 -11.18 -37.65 15.93
CA ALA A 174 -10.08 -38.46 16.47
C ALA A 174 -8.74 -38.12 15.79
N VAL A 175 -8.72 -38.08 14.45
CA VAL A 175 -7.53 -37.70 13.68
C VAL A 175 -7.15 -36.25 13.94
N LYS A 176 -8.13 -35.35 14.09
CA LYS A 176 -7.86 -33.94 14.44
C LYS A 176 -7.17 -33.81 15.80
N LYS A 177 -7.66 -34.49 16.83
CA LYS A 177 -7.04 -34.49 18.18
C LYS A 177 -5.59 -34.98 18.14
N GLU A 178 -5.31 -36.03 17.36
CA GLU A 178 -3.95 -36.53 17.20
C GLU A 178 -3.04 -35.52 16.49
N GLN A 179 -3.53 -34.89 15.42
CA GLN A 179 -2.80 -33.83 14.73
C GLN A 179 -2.55 -32.61 15.62
N ASP A 180 -3.52 -32.23 16.45
CA ASP A 180 -3.37 -31.13 17.40
C ASP A 180 -2.28 -31.45 18.45
N ARG A 181 -2.24 -32.69 18.96
CA ARG A 181 -1.15 -33.16 19.85
C ARG A 181 0.23 -33.12 19.17
N GLN A 182 0.32 -33.53 17.91
CA GLN A 182 1.57 -33.46 17.14
C GLN A 182 2.00 -32.00 16.93
N LEU A 183 1.07 -31.10 16.61
CA LEU A 183 1.35 -29.67 16.48
C LEU A 183 1.80 -29.05 17.82
N GLU A 184 1.22 -29.46 18.94
CA GLU A 184 1.65 -29.05 20.27
C GLU A 184 3.07 -29.54 20.60
N ALA A 185 3.40 -30.79 20.28
CA ALA A 185 4.75 -31.31 20.41
C ALA A 185 5.76 -30.52 19.55
N ILE A 186 5.39 -30.14 18.33
CA ILE A 186 6.21 -29.28 17.46
C ILE A 186 6.36 -27.88 18.05
N LYS A 187 5.28 -27.30 18.59
CA LYS A 187 5.31 -25.97 19.24
C LYS A 187 6.19 -25.98 20.48
N ARG A 188 6.16 -27.04 21.28
CA ARG A 188 7.04 -27.23 22.45
C ARG A 188 8.53 -27.21 22.08
N ARG A 189 8.88 -27.66 20.87
CA ARG A 189 10.27 -27.62 20.36
C ARG A 189 10.69 -26.24 19.85
N TRP A 190 9.82 -25.23 19.83
CA TRP A 190 10.20 -23.89 19.40
C TRP A 190 11.05 -23.20 20.46
N GLY A 191 12.21 -22.70 20.06
CA GLY A 191 13.01 -21.80 20.91
C GLY A 191 12.38 -20.41 21.04
N ARG A 192 12.82 -19.66 22.06
CA ARG A 192 12.30 -18.32 22.43
C ARG A 192 12.02 -17.40 21.24
N ARG A 193 13.04 -17.15 20.41
CA ARG A 193 12.94 -16.23 19.25
C ARG A 193 11.82 -16.62 18.26
N LYS A 194 11.60 -17.92 18.05
CA LYS A 194 10.55 -18.40 17.13
C LYS A 194 9.16 -18.24 17.74
N THR A 195 9.03 -18.48 19.04
CA THR A 195 7.77 -18.30 19.78
C THR A 195 7.35 -16.84 19.77
N GLU A 196 8.25 -15.92 20.13
CA GLU A 196 8.01 -14.47 20.13
C GLU A 196 7.59 -13.98 18.73
N ALA A 197 8.33 -14.34 17.68
CA ALA A 197 7.99 -13.96 16.31
C ALA A 197 6.61 -14.49 15.85
N ARG A 198 6.17 -15.65 16.36
CA ARG A 198 4.84 -16.22 16.06
C ARG A 198 3.74 -15.51 16.82
N GLU A 199 3.99 -15.09 18.06
CA GLU A 199 3.07 -14.29 18.87
C GLU A 199 2.88 -12.90 18.27
N GLU A 200 3.96 -12.21 17.90
CA GLU A 200 3.89 -10.92 17.19
C GLU A 200 3.12 -11.02 15.88
N ARG A 201 3.31 -12.11 15.11
CA ARG A 201 2.53 -12.34 13.89
C ARG A 201 1.03 -12.49 14.20
N LYS A 202 0.66 -13.15 15.29
CA LYS A 202 -0.74 -13.26 15.71
C LYS A 202 -1.29 -11.90 16.13
N ALA A 203 -0.52 -11.12 16.90
CA ALA A 203 -0.90 -9.77 17.32
C ALA A 203 -1.13 -8.85 16.11
N ARG A 204 -0.20 -8.84 15.14
CA ARG A 204 -0.37 -8.08 13.89
C ARG A 204 -1.62 -8.50 13.12
N LYS A 205 -1.84 -9.81 12.97
CA LYS A 205 -3.04 -10.32 12.27
C LYS A 205 -4.34 -9.93 12.99
N ALA A 206 -4.34 -9.90 14.32
CA ALA A 206 -5.49 -9.46 15.11
C ALA A 206 -5.76 -7.95 14.94
N LEU A 207 -4.73 -7.15 14.69
CA LEU A 207 -4.85 -5.70 14.48
C LEU A 207 -5.34 -5.31 13.09
N TRP A 208 -5.12 -6.15 12.06
CA TRP A 208 -5.42 -5.83 10.65
C TRP A 208 -6.87 -5.39 10.35
N GLY A 209 -7.85 -5.73 11.21
CA GLY A 209 -9.26 -5.38 11.01
C GLY A 209 -9.86 -4.49 12.10
N ARG A 210 -9.04 -3.87 12.96
CA ARG A 210 -9.53 -3.00 14.05
C ARG A 210 -9.64 -1.53 13.64
N ASP A 211 -8.70 -1.03 12.85
CA ASP A 211 -8.58 0.39 12.48
C ASP A 211 -8.92 0.65 11.00
N ALA A 212 -9.77 -0.20 10.41
CA ALA A 212 -10.25 -0.06 9.04
C ALA A 212 -11.52 0.79 8.96
#